data_AF-A0A838YMF5-F1
#
_entry.id   AF-A0A838YMF5-F1
#
_cell.length_a   1.000
_cell.length_b   1.000
_cell.length_c   1.000
_cell.angle_alpha   90.00
_cell.angle_beta   90.00
_cell.angle_gamma   90.00
#
_symmetry.space_group_name_H-M   'P 1'
#
loop_
_entity.id
_entity.type
_entity.pdbx_description
1 polymer ?
#
loop_
_entity_poly.entity_id
_entity_poly.type
_entity_poly.pdbx_seq_one_letter_code
_entity_poly.pdbx_strand_id
1 'polypeptide(L)'
;MNFFVVFVPGMKKSIEVKAQVSSRRNKFEKAKVSPNEAFHYCKYCGKTEQDDEELVFRVAANGEEFCEDCRDQVRVLKNEENSPSRIIERSSKKPKPSGRKGKKERWSFDQEDS
;
A
#
# COMPACT_ATOMS: atom_id res chain seq x y z
N MET A 1 56.27 5.80 38.17
CA MET A 1 54.79 5.75 38.05
C MET A 1 54.27 7.14 37.73
N ASN A 2 54.14 7.52 36.45
CA ASN A 2 53.57 8.84 36.05
C ASN A 2 53.10 8.88 34.58
N PHE A 3 52.34 7.87 34.11
CA PHE A 3 51.92 7.77 32.70
C PHE A 3 50.73 8.68 32.33
N PHE A 4 49.96 9.16 33.31
CA PHE A 4 48.75 9.95 33.06
C PHE A 4 49.03 11.41 32.63
N VAL A 5 50.20 11.95 32.92
CA VAL A 5 50.50 13.38 32.64
C VAL A 5 50.70 13.64 31.13
N VAL A 6 51.13 12.64 30.37
CA VAL A 6 51.45 12.77 28.94
C VAL A 6 50.24 12.46 28.03
N PHE A 7 49.33 11.59 28.46
CA PHE A 7 48.18 11.14 27.64
C PHE A 7 46.90 11.96 27.84
N VAL A 8 46.73 12.62 28.99
CA VAL A 8 45.53 13.41 29.31
C VAL A 8 45.27 14.61 28.37
N PRO A 9 46.27 15.37 27.89
CA PRO A 9 46.01 16.53 27.03
C PRO A 9 45.43 16.16 25.65
N GLY A 10 45.83 15.02 25.08
CA GLY A 10 45.35 14.56 23.76
C GLY A 10 43.94 13.98 23.77
N MET A 11 43.52 13.41 24.90
CA MET A 11 42.19 12.78 25.04
C MET A 11 41.02 13.76 25.14
N LYS A 12 41.25 15.04 25.50
CA LYS A 12 40.15 15.99 25.72
C LYS A 12 39.36 16.28 24.44
N LYS A 13 40.07 16.42 23.30
CA LYS A 13 39.43 16.70 22.00
C LYS A 13 38.59 15.54 21.48
N SER A 14 39.01 14.29 21.73
CA SER A 14 38.25 13.12 21.27
C SER A 14 36.97 12.90 22.09
N ILE A 15 36.96 13.30 23.36
CA ILE A 15 35.76 13.27 24.21
C ILE A 15 34.72 14.30 23.73
N GLU A 16 35.14 15.51 23.40
CA GLU A 16 34.26 16.57 22.91
C GLU A 16 33.62 16.19 21.57
N VAL A 17 34.41 15.68 20.63
CA VAL A 17 33.90 15.19 19.34
C VAL A 17 32.93 14.04 19.53
N LYS A 18 33.23 13.08 20.43
CA LYS A 18 32.30 11.98 20.77
C LYS A 18 30.99 12.48 21.35
N ALA A 19 31.02 13.49 22.23
CA ALA A 19 29.81 14.09 22.80
C ALA A 19 28.99 14.84 21.74
N GLN A 20 29.64 15.52 20.79
CA GLN A 20 28.95 16.19 19.69
C GLN A 20 28.30 15.18 18.73
N VAL A 21 29.01 14.10 18.39
CA VAL A 21 28.49 13.02 17.54
C VAL A 21 27.33 12.30 18.22
N SER A 22 27.42 12.02 19.52
CA SER A 22 26.32 11.37 20.27
C SER A 22 25.09 12.27 20.35
N SER A 23 25.26 13.57 20.56
CA SER A 23 24.15 14.54 20.56
C SER A 23 23.47 14.60 19.19
N ARG A 24 24.24 14.64 18.09
CA ARG A 24 23.69 14.61 16.73
C ARG A 24 22.96 13.30 16.43
N ARG A 25 23.54 12.15 16.80
CA ARG A 25 22.86 10.84 16.66
C ARG A 25 21.55 10.81 17.43
N ASN A 26 21.54 11.25 18.69
CA ASN A 26 20.34 11.25 19.51
C ASN A 26 19.23 12.14 18.91
N LYS A 27 19.59 13.30 18.35
CA LYS A 27 18.63 14.15 17.62
C LYS A 27 18.05 13.45 16.40
N PHE A 28 18.87 12.72 15.64
CA PHE A 28 18.41 11.92 14.51
C PHE A 28 17.51 10.77 14.96
N GLU A 29 17.90 9.98 15.96
CA GLU A 29 17.08 8.88 16.48
C GLU A 29 15.73 9.37 17.02
N LYS A 30 15.69 10.55 17.67
CA LYS A 30 14.44 11.17 18.14
C LYS A 30 13.57 11.75 17.03
N ALA A 31 14.18 12.15 15.92
CA ALA A 31 13.49 12.73 14.76
C ALA A 31 13.18 11.67 13.67
N LYS A 32 13.63 10.42 13.85
CA LYS A 32 13.14 9.31 13.03
C LYS A 32 11.64 9.21 13.25
N VAL A 33 10.92 9.08 12.15
CA VAL A 33 9.48 8.88 12.08
C VAL A 33 9.10 7.83 13.11
N SER A 34 8.12 8.14 13.95
CA SER A 34 7.74 7.25 15.04
C SER A 34 7.31 5.89 14.46
N PRO A 35 7.61 4.77 15.11
CA PRO A 35 7.14 3.47 14.65
C PRO A 35 5.59 3.40 14.62
N ASN A 36 4.87 4.36 15.20
CA ASN A 36 3.41 4.40 15.12
C ASN A 36 2.86 5.21 13.93
N GLU A 37 3.72 5.83 13.12
CA GLU A 37 3.30 6.58 11.94
C GLU A 37 3.37 5.67 10.72
N ALA A 38 2.48 4.68 10.69
CA ALA A 38 2.28 3.84 9.51
C ALA A 38 1.55 4.65 8.43
N PHE A 39 2.07 4.62 7.20
CA PHE A 39 1.44 5.28 6.07
C PHE A 39 0.13 4.60 5.65
N HIS A 40 0.04 3.28 5.85
CA HIS A 40 -1.11 2.48 5.49
C HIS A 40 -1.64 1.66 6.67
N TYR A 41 -2.97 1.57 6.76
CA TYR A 41 -3.65 0.78 7.79
C TYR A 41 -4.89 0.10 7.23
N CYS A 42 -5.09 -1.18 7.56
CA CYS A 42 -6.29 -1.89 7.14
C CYS A 42 -7.46 -1.54 8.07
N LYS A 43 -8.56 -1.00 7.52
CA LYS A 43 -9.76 -0.65 8.30
C LYS A 43 -10.43 -1.86 8.98
N TYR A 44 -10.24 -3.05 8.43
CA TYR A 44 -10.91 -4.27 8.90
C TYR A 44 -10.13 -4.99 10.01
N CYS A 45 -8.84 -5.28 9.78
CA CYS A 45 -8.01 -6.02 10.75
C CYS A 45 -7.09 -5.13 11.59
N GLY A 46 -6.93 -3.85 11.24
CA GLY A 46 -6.06 -2.92 11.96
C GLY A 46 -4.57 -3.10 11.71
N LYS A 47 -4.16 -4.07 10.86
CA LYS A 47 -2.76 -4.27 10.50
C LYS A 47 -2.19 -3.06 9.76
N THR A 48 -0.95 -2.74 10.06
CA THR A 48 -0.18 -1.67 9.42
C THR A 48 0.97 -2.22 8.58
N GLU A 49 1.54 -1.39 7.72
CA GLU A 49 2.72 -1.77 6.90
C GLU A 49 3.94 -2.15 7.76
N GLN A 50 4.00 -1.72 9.03
CA GLN A 50 5.07 -2.13 9.94
C GLN A 50 4.91 -3.53 10.52
N ASP A 51 3.68 -4.06 10.55
CA ASP A 51 3.44 -5.39 11.13
C ASP A 51 3.95 -6.49 10.19
N ASP A 52 3.73 -6.35 8.88
CA ASP A 52 4.27 -7.25 7.86
C ASP A 52 4.64 -6.44 6.60
N GLU A 53 5.94 -6.39 6.26
CA GLU A 53 6.47 -5.64 5.09
C GLU A 53 5.97 -6.21 3.74
N GLU A 54 5.46 -7.44 3.73
CA GLU A 54 4.92 -8.10 2.53
C GLU A 54 3.43 -7.80 2.31
N LEU A 55 2.75 -7.14 3.26
CA LEU A 55 1.34 -6.80 3.11
C LEU A 55 1.15 -5.70 2.05
N VAL A 56 0.36 -6.02 1.02
CA VAL A 56 -0.05 -5.04 0.03
C VAL A 56 -1.38 -4.42 0.45
N PHE A 57 -1.40 -3.10 0.58
CA PHE A 57 -2.60 -2.31 0.86
C PHE A 57 -3.23 -1.77 -0.41
N ARG A 58 -4.56 -1.78 -0.48
CA ARG A 58 -5.35 -1.27 -1.61
C ARG A 58 -6.44 -0.33 -1.12
N VAL A 59 -6.54 0.83 -1.75
CA VAL A 59 -7.62 1.80 -1.51
C VAL A 59 -8.89 1.35 -2.25
N ALA A 60 -10.00 1.25 -1.53
CA ALA A 60 -11.32 0.98 -2.10
C ALA A 60 -11.99 2.26 -2.62
N ALA A 61 -13.09 2.12 -3.37
CA ALA A 61 -13.78 3.26 -3.97
C ALA A 61 -14.36 4.26 -2.94
N ASN A 62 -14.53 3.84 -1.70
CA ASN A 62 -14.96 4.67 -0.57
C ASN A 62 -13.80 5.41 0.13
N GLY A 63 -12.57 5.29 -0.37
CA GLY A 63 -11.38 5.92 0.23
C GLY A 63 -10.83 5.19 1.45
N GLU A 64 -11.37 4.01 1.79
CA GLU A 64 -10.84 3.18 2.87
C GLU A 64 -9.74 2.24 2.36
N GLU A 65 -8.73 2.01 3.20
CA GLU A 65 -7.60 1.13 2.93
C GLU A 65 -7.85 -0.28 3.50
N PHE A 66 -7.54 -1.29 2.70
CA PHE A 66 -7.65 -2.69 3.09
C PHE A 66 -6.42 -3.46 2.63
N CYS A 67 -5.96 -4.42 3.44
CA CYS A 67 -4.99 -5.41 2.97
C CYS A 67 -5.63 -6.35 1.93
N GLU A 68 -4.82 -7.00 1.10
CA GLU A 68 -5.31 -7.93 0.06
C GLU A 68 -6.19 -9.04 0.64
N ASP A 69 -5.85 -9.60 1.80
CA ASP A 69 -6.63 -10.66 2.45
C ASP A 69 -8.04 -10.22 2.85
N CYS A 70 -8.18 -9.02 3.42
CA CYS A 70 -9.47 -8.52 3.91
C CYS A 70 -10.31 -7.87 2.80
N ARG A 71 -9.68 -7.38 1.72
CA ARG A 71 -10.38 -6.72 0.61
C ARG A 71 -11.42 -7.63 -0.05
N ASP A 72 -11.06 -8.90 -0.27
CA ASP A 72 -11.96 -9.85 -0.92
C ASP A 72 -13.15 -10.23 -0.04
N GLN A 73 -12.96 -10.24 1.28
CA GLN A 73 -14.03 -10.48 2.26
C GLN A 73 -15.03 -9.31 2.30
N VAL A 74 -14.52 -8.07 2.28
CA VAL A 74 -15.36 -6.85 2.30
C VAL A 74 -16.21 -6.70 1.04
N ARG A 75 -15.72 -7.16 -0.13
CA ARG A 75 -16.50 -7.16 -1.37
C ARG A 75 -17.74 -8.04 -1.29
N VAL A 76 -17.64 -9.20 -0.65
CA VAL A 76 -18.76 -10.13 -0.51
C VAL A 76 -19.87 -9.52 0.34
N LEU A 77 -19.52 -8.92 1.49
CA LEU A 77 -20.50 -8.31 2.40
C LEU A 77 -21.26 -7.13 1.74
N LYS A 78 -20.54 -6.24 1.04
CA LYS A 78 -21.19 -5.10 0.35
C LYS A 78 -22.14 -5.52 -0.79
N ASN A 79 -21.91 -6.69 -1.39
CA ASN A 79 -22.78 -7.20 -2.46
C ASN A 79 -24.12 -7.74 -1.92
N GLU A 80 -24.17 -8.19 -0.67
CA GLU A 80 -25.41 -8.64 -0.02
C GLU A 80 -26.28 -7.44 0.39
N GLU A 81 -25.67 -6.39 0.90
CA GLU A 81 -26.35 -5.15 1.31
C GLU A 81 -26.89 -4.36 0.11
N ASN A 82 -26.17 -4.35 -1.01
CA ASN A 82 -26.57 -3.71 -2.26
C ASN A 82 -27.34 -4.66 -3.20
N SER A 83 -28.03 -5.64 -2.63
CA SER A 83 -29.07 -6.39 -3.34
C SER A 83 -30.45 -5.82 -2.95
N PRO A 84 -30.93 -4.74 -3.59
CA PRO A 84 -32.36 -4.45 -3.52
C PRO A 84 -33.08 -5.69 -4.05
N SER A 85 -34.02 -6.20 -3.27
CA SER A 85 -34.78 -7.41 -3.56
C SER A 85 -35.28 -7.38 -5.00
N ARG A 86 -34.63 -8.13 -5.90
CA ARG A 86 -35.11 -8.31 -7.27
C ARG A 86 -36.28 -9.29 -7.28
N ILE A 87 -37.37 -8.90 -6.63
CA ILE A 87 -38.70 -9.38 -7.01
C ILE A 87 -39.09 -8.52 -8.21
N ILE A 88 -38.50 -8.82 -9.38
CA ILE A 88 -39.06 -8.35 -10.64
C ILE A 88 -39.93 -9.50 -11.15
N GLU A 89 -41.23 -9.27 -11.04
CA GLU A 89 -42.30 -10.12 -11.54
C GLU A 89 -41.99 -10.57 -12.98
N ARG A 90 -42.08 -11.88 -13.20
CA ARG A 90 -41.76 -12.53 -14.47
C ARG A 90 -42.89 -12.29 -15.47
N SER A 91 -43.05 -11.07 -15.96
CA SER A 91 -43.98 -10.79 -17.05
C SER A 91 -43.31 -10.99 -18.41
N SER A 92 -43.52 -12.19 -18.95
CA SER A 92 -43.70 -12.51 -20.37
C SER A 92 -42.74 -11.90 -21.41
N LYS A 93 -41.94 -12.81 -22.00
CA LYS A 93 -41.21 -12.70 -23.27
C LYS A 93 -41.77 -11.62 -24.24
N LYS A 94 -40.97 -10.61 -24.56
CA LYS A 94 -41.09 -9.88 -25.84
C LYS A 94 -40.03 -10.41 -26.83
N PRO A 95 -40.38 -10.62 -28.11
CA PRO A 95 -39.48 -11.22 -29.09
C PRO A 95 -38.32 -10.28 -29.48
N LYS A 96 -37.20 -10.89 -29.89
CA LYS A 96 -35.97 -10.20 -30.32
C LYS A 96 -36.23 -9.31 -31.55
N PRO A 97 -35.73 -8.07 -31.61
CA PRO A 97 -35.70 -7.31 -32.85
C PRO A 97 -34.61 -7.87 -33.78
N SER A 98 -34.99 -8.06 -35.04
CA SER A 98 -34.14 -8.49 -36.15
C SER A 98 -33.22 -7.36 -36.62
N GLY A 99 -31.93 -7.69 -36.82
CA GLY A 99 -31.10 -7.07 -37.84
C GLY A 99 -30.23 -5.88 -37.42
N ARG A 100 -28.93 -6.12 -37.27
CA ARG A 100 -27.90 -5.11 -37.55
C ARG A 100 -26.67 -5.80 -38.15
N LYS A 101 -26.55 -5.80 -39.48
CA LYS A 101 -25.33 -6.24 -40.17
C LYS A 101 -24.29 -5.11 -40.02
N GLY A 102 -23.37 -5.27 -39.07
CA GLY A 102 -22.16 -4.46 -38.99
C GLY A 102 -21.06 -5.11 -39.83
N LYS A 103 -20.66 -4.44 -40.91
CA LYS A 103 -19.56 -4.83 -41.81
C LYS A 103 -18.25 -4.80 -41.00
N LYS A 104 -17.60 -5.95 -40.79
CA LYS A 104 -16.22 -6.00 -40.27
C LYS A 104 -15.27 -5.84 -41.46
N GLU A 105 -14.62 -4.70 -41.57
CA GLU A 105 -13.47 -4.56 -42.46
C GLU A 105 -12.29 -5.27 -41.80
N ARG A 106 -11.87 -6.36 -42.43
CA ARG A 106 -10.75 -7.20 -42.01
C ARG A 106 -9.51 -6.67 -42.71
N TRP A 107 -8.67 -5.96 -41.97
CA TRP A 107 -7.35 -5.56 -42.43
C TRP A 107 -6.46 -6.81 -42.54
N SER A 108 -5.93 -7.07 -43.73
CA SER A 108 -4.88 -8.05 -44.00
C SER A 108 -3.54 -7.30 -43.98
N PHE A 109 -2.57 -7.82 -43.23
CA PHE A 109 -1.19 -7.37 -43.24
C PHE A 109 -0.42 -8.37 -44.11
N ASP A 110 -0.01 -7.96 -45.30
CA ASP A 110 0.83 -8.77 -46.17
C ASP A 110 2.24 -8.82 -45.59
N GLN A 111 2.69 -10.03 -45.28
CA GLN A 111 4.07 -10.32 -44.90
C GLN A 111 4.56 -11.46 -45.78
N GLU A 112 5.11 -11.10 -46.94
CA GLU A 112 5.87 -12.02 -47.78
C GLU A 112 7.36 -11.78 -47.52
N ASP A 113 7.88 -12.63 -46.64
CA ASP A 113 9.30 -12.97 -46.50
C ASP A 113 9.46 -14.27 -47.32
N SER A 114 10.18 -14.22 -48.45
CA SER A 114 11.23 -15.19 -48.85
C SER A 114 11.68 -15.03 -50.30
#